data_AF-A0A3P7Y4L7-F1
#
_entry.id   AF-A0A3P7Y4L7-F1
#
_cell.length_a   1.000
_cell.length_b   1.000
_cell.length_c   1.000
_cell.angle_alpha   90.00
_cell.angle_beta   90.00
_cell.angle_gamma   90.00
#
_symmetry.space_group_name_H-M   'P 1'
#
loop_
_entity.id
_entity.type
_entity.pdbx_description
1 polymer ?
#
loop_
_entity_poly.entity_id
_entity_poly.type
_entity_poly.pdbx_seq_one_letter_code
_entity_poly.pdbx_strand_id
1 'polypeptide(L)' 'MTVKVEVKTGKKTETVELIRLRNPWGQKTEWNGAWGDRSKEWKSVSEEQKRRLKLRVLDDGEFWYSLYHLYGFGK' A
#
# COMPACT_ATOMS: atom_id res chain seq x y z
N MET A 1 0.78 11.58 3.52
CA MET A 1 2.20 11.32 3.88
C MET A 1 2.66 10.11 3.07
N THR A 2 3.85 10.17 2.49
CA THR A 2 4.42 9.11 1.65
C THR A 2 5.40 8.26 2.46
N VAL A 3 5.54 6.98 2.12
CA VAL A 3 6.42 6.03 2.79
C VAL A 3 7.17 5.20 1.75
N LYS A 4 8.36 4.73 2.12
CA LYS A 4 9.11 3.77 1.31
C LYS A 4 9.03 2.40 1.98
N VAL A 5 8.67 1.39 1.20
CA VAL A 5 8.62 -0.02 1.64
C VAL A 5 9.58 -0.84 0.82
N GLU A 6 10.28 -1.76 1.45
CA GLU A 6 11.11 -2.74 0.77
C GLU A 6 10.31 -4.02 0.54
N VAL A 7 10.33 -4.50 -0.69
CA VAL A 7 9.56 -5.64 -1.16
C VAL A 7 10.54 -6.71 -1.61
N LYS A 8 10.46 -7.89 -1.01
CA LYS A 8 11.33 -9.03 -1.34
C LYS A 8 10.60 -9.97 -2.30
N THR A 9 11.14 -10.10 -3.51
CA THR A 9 10.63 -11.03 -4.53
C THR A 9 11.77 -11.97 -4.94
N GLY A 10 11.79 -13.17 -4.35
CA GLY A 10 12.88 -14.12 -4.55
C GLY A 10 14.22 -13.58 -4.01
N LYS A 11 15.23 -13.44 -4.88
CA LYS A 11 16.55 -12.89 -4.54
C LYS A 11 16.65 -11.37 -4.68
N LYS A 12 15.60 -10.70 -5.17
CA LYS A 12 15.59 -9.26 -5.42
C LYS A 12 14.86 -8.53 -4.29
N THR A 13 15.41 -7.39 -3.88
CA THR A 13 14.74 -6.41 -3.02
C THR A 13 14.49 -5.16 -3.85
N GLU A 14 13.24 -4.68 -3.83
CA GLU A 14 12.82 -3.47 -4.53
C GLU A 14 12.21 -2.49 -3.55
N THR A 15 12.47 -1.20 -3.73
CA THR A 15 11.87 -0.15 -2.91
C THR A 15 10.68 0.44 -3.64
N VAL A 16 9.51 0.40 -3.02
CA VAL A 16 8.27 0.96 -3.54
C VAL A 16 7.85 2.15 -2.69
N GLU A 17 7.48 3.25 -3.35
CA GLU A 17 6.94 4.43 -2.68
C GLU A 17 5.42 4.37 -2.66
N LEU A 18 4.86 4.37 -1.44
CA LEU A 18 3.42 4.31 -1.21
C LEU A 18 2.93 5.61 -0.57
N ILE A 19 1.67 5.94 -0.83
CA ILE A 19 0.95 7.00 -0.15
C ILE A 19 -0.24 6.40 0.59
N ARG A 20 -0.48 6.86 1.82
CA ARG A 20 -1.70 6.54 2.57
C ARG A 20 -2.76 7.59 2.25
N LEU A 21 -3.88 7.12 1.72
CA LEU A 21 -5.04 7.93 1.37
C LEU A 21 -6.20 7.54 2.28
N ARG A 22 -7.13 8.48 2.48
CA ARG A 22 -8.35 8.27 3.25
C ARG A 22 -9.53 8.85 2.49
N ASN A 23 -10.56 8.04 2.29
CA ASN A 23 -11.83 8.45 1.72
C ASN A 23 -12.73 9.05 2.82
N PRO A 24 -13.06 10.36 2.78
CA PRO A 24 -13.92 11.00 3.78
C PRO A 24 -15.40 10.63 3.65
N TRP A 25 -15.83 10.05 2.52
CA TRP A 25 -17.22 9.64 2.27
C TRP A 25 -17.56 8.24 2.79
N GLY A 26 -16.65 7.62 3.55
CA GLY A 26 -16.86 6.35 4.24
C GLY A 26 -16.41 5.10 3.48
N GLN A 27 -16.87 3.95 3.96
CA GLN A 27 -16.29 2.61 3.76
C GLN A 27 -16.49 2.02 2.35
N LYS A 28 -17.34 2.63 1.52
CA LYS A 28 -17.85 1.97 0.29
C LYS A 28 -16.86 1.91 -0.88
N THR A 29 -15.67 2.49 -0.76
CA THR A 29 -14.73 2.57 -1.88
C THR A 29 -13.27 2.50 -1.42
N GLU A 30 -12.87 1.36 -0.87
CA GLU A 30 -11.45 1.05 -0.65
C GLU A 30 -10.78 0.56 -1.94
N TRP A 31 -9.49 0.84 -2.07
CA TRP A 31 -8.71 0.41 -3.21
C TRP A 31 -8.49 -1.11 -3.19
N ASN A 32 -9.05 -1.81 -4.18
CA ASN A 32 -8.91 -3.27 -4.32
C ASN A 32 -7.73 -3.72 -5.19
N GLY A 33 -6.89 -2.78 -5.64
CA GLY A 33 -5.72 -3.08 -6.48
C GLY A 33 -4.44 -3.26 -5.68
N ALA A 34 -3.31 -3.12 -6.37
CA ALA A 34 -1.99 -3.22 -5.76
C ALA A 34 -1.83 -2.28 -4.56
N TRP A 35 -1.31 -2.81 -3.46
CA TRP A 35 -1.13 -2.13 -2.17
C TRP A 35 -2.41 -1.80 -1.40
N GLY A 36 -3.60 -2.17 -1.90
CA GLY A 36 -4.82 -2.14 -1.11
C GLY A 36 -4.71 -2.99 0.16
N ASP A 37 -5.60 -2.83 1.12
CA ASP A 37 -5.48 -3.48 2.43
C ASP A 37 -5.45 -5.02 2.35
N ARG A 38 -6.12 -5.60 1.35
CA ARG A 38 -6.16 -7.05 1.09
C ARG A 38 -5.22 -7.51 -0.02
N SER A 39 -4.32 -6.63 -0.47
CA SER A 39 -3.38 -6.89 -1.57
C SER A 39 -2.36 -7.99 -1.21
N LYS A 40 -2.04 -8.83 -2.19
CA LYS A 40 -1.06 -9.92 -2.01
C LYS A 40 0.37 -9.38 -1.91
N GLU A 41 0.61 -8.18 -2.40
CA GLU A 41 1.89 -7.47 -2.40
C GLU A 41 2.43 -7.26 -0.98
N TRP A 42 1.54 -7.14 0.02
CA TRP A 42 1.93 -7.11 1.42
C TRP A 42 2.63 -8.39 1.87
N LYS A 43 2.42 -9.55 1.23
CA LYS A 43 3.12 -10.80 1.59
C LYS A 43 4.63 -10.72 1.36
N SER A 44 5.06 -9.84 0.44
CA SER A 44 6.47 -9.61 0.12
C SER A 44 7.12 -8.52 0.98
N VAL A 45 6.36 -7.90 1.89
CA VAL A 45 6.85 -6.90 2.86
C VAL A 45 7.04 -7.56 4.22
N SER A 46 8.11 -7.19 4.94
CA SER A 46 8.38 -7.73 6.27
C SER A 46 7.31 -7.32 7.30
N GLU A 47 7.08 -8.16 8.31
CA GLU A 47 6.14 -7.85 9.40
C GLU A 47 6.55 -6.60 10.19
N GLU A 48 7.85 -6.34 10.33
CA GLU A 48 8.36 -5.12 10.96
C GLU A 48 7.92 -3.86 10.22
N GLN A 49 8.06 -3.86 8.89
CA GLN A 49 7.61 -2.75 8.05
C GLN A 49 6.09 -2.59 8.12
N LYS A 50 5.31 -3.67 8.04
CA LYS A 50 3.85 -3.60 8.20
C LYS A 50 3.44 -2.98 9.54
N ARG A 51 4.11 -3.38 10.62
CA ARG A 51 3.86 -2.83 11.96
C ARG A 51 4.21 -1.34 12.03
N ARG A 52 5.33 -0.93 11.44
CA ARG A 52 5.74 0.49 11.35
C ARG A 52 4.72 1.34 10.56
N LEU A 53 4.15 0.76 9.49
CA LEU A 53 3.13 1.40 8.67
C LEU A 53 1.75 1.42 9.33
N LYS A 54 1.57 0.71 10.46
CA LYS A 54 0.27 0.47 11.09
C LYS A 54 -0.73 -0.05 10.05
N LEU A 55 -0.30 -1.01 9.23
CA LEU A 55 -1.17 -1.67 8.27
C LEU A 55 -2.32 -2.32 9.04
N ARG A 56 -3.54 -1.86 8.79
CA ARG A 56 -4.77 -2.39 9.36
C ARG A 56 -5.65 -2.77 8.18
N VAL A 57 -6.29 -3.93 8.25
CA VAL A 57 -7.30 -4.32 7.25
C VAL A 57 -8.64 -3.98 7.88
N LEU A 58 -9.10 -2.77 7.65
CA LEU A 58 -10.35 -2.25 8.19
C LEU A 58 -11.16 -1.65 7.05
N ASP A 59 -12.48 -1.79 7.11
CA ASP A 59 -13.40 -1.13 6.18
C ASP A 59 -13.66 0.30 6.71
N ASP A 60 -12.61 1.14 6.74
CA ASP A 60 -12.65 2.49 7.31
C ASP A 60 -12.35 3.60 6.27
N GLY A 61 -12.11 3.19 5.02
CA GLY A 61 -11.82 4.08 3.91
C GLY A 61 -10.35 4.53 3.86
N GLU A 62 -9.46 4.03 4.72
CA GLU A 62 -8.03 4.20 4.57
C GLU A 62 -7.44 3.12 3.66
N PHE A 63 -6.54 3.50 2.76
CA PHE A 63 -5.83 2.54 1.93
C PHE A 63 -4.47 3.06 1.49
N TRP A 64 -3.58 2.13 1.12
CA TRP A 64 -2.31 2.48 0.49
C TRP A 64 -2.42 2.43 -1.04
N TYR A 65 -1.68 3.31 -1.69
CA TYR A 65 -1.61 3.40 -3.14
C TYR A 65 -0.17 3.65 -3.60
N SER A 66 0.19 3.15 -4.78
CA SER A 66 1.52 3.40 -5.36
C SER A 66 1.63 4.85 -5.86
N LEU A 67 2.66 5.56 -5.39
CA LEU A 67 2.95 6.90 -5.88
C LEU A 67 3.25 6.92 -7.38
N TYR A 68 3.90 5.88 -7.90
CA TYR A 68 4.20 5.75 -9.32
C TYR A 68 2.94 5.81 -10.19
N HIS A 69 1.89 5.09 -9.80
CA HIS A 69 0.59 5.18 -10.47
C HIS A 69 -0.12 6.52 -10.23
N LEU A 70 0.06 7.14 -9.06
CA LEU A 70 -0.56 8.43 -8.76
C LEU A 70 -0.03 9.54 -9.70
N TYR A 71 1.26 9.53 -10.02
CA TYR A 71 1.87 10.49 -10.94
C TYR A 71 1.61 10.18 -12.42
N GLY A 72 0.84 9.13 -12.74
CA GLY A 72 0.51 8.79 -14.12
C GLY A 72 1.63 8.12 -14.90
N PHE A 73 2.72 7.69 -14.25
CA PHE A 73 3.83 7.00 -14.93
C PHE A 73 3.51 5.55 -15.34
N GLY A 74 2.31 5.05 -15.06
CA GLY A 74 1.86 3.70 -15.43
C GLY A 74 0.83 3.62 -16.56
N LYS A 75 0.78 4.63 -17.45
CA LYS A 75 0.02 4.56 -18.72
C LYS A 75 0.97 4.53 -19.90
#